data_AF-A0A6N7LSJ6-F1
#
_entry.id   AF-A0A6N7LSJ6-F1
#
_cell.length_a   1.000
_cell.length_b   1.000
_cell.length_c   1.000
_cell.angle_alpha   90.00
_cell.angle_beta   90.00
_cell.angle_gamma   90.00
#
_symmetry.space_group_name_H-M   'P 1'
#
loop_
_entity.id
_entity.type
_entity.pdbx_description
1 polymer ?
#
loop_
_entity_poly.entity_id
_entity_poly.type
_entity_poly.pdbx_seq_one_letter_code
_entity_poly.pdbx_strand_id
1 'polypeptide(L)'
;MDPLMSQGIELMVVGMGVVFVFLVVLVGITTLMSALVQRFGQAPATPAAVPGASQTRSAPDVPSAAVIKAIEKAVRQHRQSSQS
;
A
#
# COMPACT_ATOMS: atom_id res chain seq x y z
N MET A 1 33.16 35.03 -15.12
CA MET A 1 31.81 34.42 -15.16
C MET A 1 30.92 35.43 -15.87
N ASP A 2 30.62 35.21 -17.15
CA ASP A 2 29.83 36.15 -17.96
C ASP A 2 28.44 36.40 -17.35
N PRO A 3 27.94 37.65 -17.37
CA PRO A 3 26.68 38.04 -16.72
C PRO A 3 25.48 37.22 -17.21
N LEU A 4 25.49 36.81 -18.49
CA LEU A 4 24.46 35.97 -19.08
C LEU A 4 24.41 34.55 -18.48
N MET A 5 25.59 34.00 -18.15
CA MET A 5 25.67 32.65 -17.62
C MET A 5 25.21 32.59 -16.16
N SER A 6 25.49 33.65 -15.39
CA SER A 6 24.91 33.83 -14.04
C SER A 6 23.39 33.91 -14.09
N GLN A 7 22.84 34.68 -15.04
CA GLN A 7 21.39 34.85 -15.18
C GLN A 7 20.68 33.57 -15.62
N GLY A 8 21.31 32.77 -16.49
CA GLY A 8 20.78 31.46 -16.88
C GLY A 8 20.72 30.47 -15.71
N ILE A 9 21.74 30.46 -14.85
CA ILE A 9 21.76 29.61 -13.65
C ILE A 9 20.69 30.07 -12.65
N GLU A 10 20.55 31.37 -12.43
CA GLU A 10 19.52 31.93 -11.55
C GLU A 10 18.11 31.53 -12.02
N LEU A 11 17.84 31.66 -13.31
CA LEU A 11 16.56 31.24 -13.90
C LEU A 11 16.32 29.73 -13.76
N MET A 12 17.35 28.90 -13.94
CA MET A 12 17.24 27.45 -13.79
C MET A 12 16.91 27.06 -12.34
N VAL A 13 17.59 27.69 -11.36
CA VAL A 13 17.36 27.43 -9.93
C VAL A 13 15.95 27.86 -9.54
N VAL A 14 15.51 29.03 -9.99
CA VAL A 14 14.14 29.52 -9.72
C VAL A 14 13.09 28.61 -10.35
N GLY A 15 13.24 28.28 -11.63
CA GLY A 15 12.31 27.40 -12.36
C GLY A 15 12.23 26.01 -11.74
N MET A 16 13.38 25.39 -11.46
CA MET A 16 13.44 24.09 -10.81
C MET A 16 12.88 24.13 -9.38
N GLY A 17 13.14 25.20 -8.63
CA GLY A 17 12.63 25.39 -7.26
C GLY A 17 11.11 25.49 -7.22
N VAL A 18 10.50 26.28 -8.11
CA VAL A 18 9.03 26.41 -8.19
C VAL A 18 8.37 25.08 -8.53
N VAL A 19 8.91 24.36 -9.52
CA VAL A 19 8.38 23.03 -9.89
C VAL A 19 8.53 22.05 -8.73
N PHE A 20 9.69 22.04 -8.06
CA PHE A 20 9.91 21.16 -6.91
C PHE A 20 8.91 21.43 -5.78
N VAL A 21 8.73 22.70 -5.39
CA VAL A 21 7.75 23.09 -4.35
C VAL A 21 6.34 22.70 -4.78
N PHE A 22 5.97 22.94 -6.04
CA PHE A 22 4.67 22.55 -6.57
C PHE A 22 4.43 21.04 -6.46
N LEU A 23 5.41 20.21 -6.84
CA LEU A 23 5.31 18.76 -6.70
C LEU A 23 5.23 18.32 -5.23
N VAL A 24 6.02 18.91 -4.33
CA VAL A 24 5.96 18.62 -2.88
C VAL A 24 4.57 18.92 -2.34
N VAL A 25 3.97 20.05 -2.71
CA VAL A 25 2.60 20.40 -2.32
C VAL A 25 1.59 19.40 -2.88
N LEU A 26 1.69 19.03 -4.17
CA LEU A 26 0.80 18.02 -4.76
C LEU A 26 0.92 16.67 -4.06
N VAL A 27 2.13 16.20 -3.80
CA VAL A 27 2.38 14.94 -3.07
C VAL A 27 1.83 15.04 -1.64
N GLY A 28 1.99 16.18 -0.98
CA GLY A 28 1.42 16.43 0.35
C GLY A 28 -0.10 16.32 0.36
N ILE A 29 -0.78 16.91 -0.63
CA ILE A 29 -2.24 16.84 -0.79
C ILE A 29 -2.69 15.40 -1.08
N THR A 30 -2.05 14.70 -2.01
CA THR A 30 -2.43 13.32 -2.35
C THR A 30 -2.18 12.36 -1.18
N THR A 31 -1.11 12.58 -0.42
CA THR A 31 -0.81 11.83 0.82
C THR A 31 -1.85 12.14 1.89
N LEU A 32 -2.24 13.41 2.04
CA LEU A 32 -3.31 13.79 2.97
C LEU A 32 -4.64 13.14 2.58
N MET A 33 -5.00 13.15 1.30
CA MET A 33 -6.19 12.43 0.82
C MET A 33 -6.08 10.93 1.11
N SER A 34 -4.92 10.31 0.86
CA SER A 34 -4.70 8.89 1.18
C SER A 34 -4.86 8.60 2.67
N ALA A 35 -4.31 9.44 3.54
CA ALA A 35 -4.42 9.31 4.99
C ALA A 35 -5.87 9.54 5.48
N LEU A 36 -6.58 10.50 4.90
CA LEU A 36 -8.01 10.73 5.18
C LEU A 36 -8.84 9.51 4.76
N VAL A 37 -8.56 8.94 3.58
CA VAL A 37 -9.24 7.72 3.11
C VAL A 37 -8.93 6.53 4.02
N GLN A 38 -7.69 6.35 4.47
CA GLN A 38 -7.34 5.27 5.40
C GLN A 38 -7.96 5.45 6.80
N ARG A 39 -8.11 6.70 7.26
CA ARG A 39 -8.61 7.00 8.61
C ARG A 39 -10.14 7.09 8.69
N PHE A 40 -10.79 7.62 7.66
CA PHE A 40 -12.25 7.83 7.62
C PHE A 40 -12.97 6.83 6.71
N GLY A 41 -12.28 6.30 5.71
CA GLY A 41 -12.75 5.13 4.99
C GLY A 41 -12.52 3.91 5.86
N GLN A 42 -13.59 3.35 6.40
CA GLN A 42 -13.60 1.96 6.85
C GLN A 42 -13.38 1.09 5.62
N ALA A 43 -12.13 0.96 5.17
CA ALA A 43 -11.81 0.11 4.05
C ALA A 43 -12.10 -1.34 4.48
N PRO A 44 -12.90 -2.10 3.70
CA PRO A 44 -12.91 -3.55 3.81
C PRO A 44 -11.45 -4.01 3.79
N ALA A 45 -11.09 -4.92 4.69
CA ALA A 45 -9.75 -5.46 4.79
C ALA A 45 -9.35 -6.13 3.47
N THR A 46 -8.83 -5.36 2.51
CA THR A 46 -8.02 -5.90 1.44
C THR A 46 -6.69 -6.23 2.09
N PRO A 47 -6.30 -7.51 2.21
CA PRO A 47 -5.02 -7.84 2.83
C PRO A 47 -3.94 -7.10 2.06
N ALA A 48 -3.17 -6.29 2.78
CA ALA A 48 -2.03 -5.58 2.24
C ALA A 48 -1.19 -6.56 1.41
N ALA A 49 -1.01 -6.25 0.12
CA ALA A 49 0.00 -6.91 -0.69
C ALA A 49 1.35 -6.62 -0.03
N VAL A 50 1.85 -7.60 0.73
CA VAL A 50 3.23 -7.63 1.20
C VAL A 50 4.13 -7.61 -0.05
N PRO A 51 5.05 -6.63 -0.19
CA PRO A 51 6.00 -6.65 -1.28
C PRO A 51 7.04 -7.72 -0.99
N GLY A 52 6.74 -8.93 -1.47
CA GLY A 52 7.61 -10.10 -1.42
C GLY A 52 7.42 -10.89 -2.70
N ALA A 53 8.16 -10.49 -3.73
CA ALA A 53 8.26 -11.25 -4.97
C ALA A 53 8.74 -12.67 -4.68
N SER A 54 7.93 -13.67 -5.01
CA SER A 54 8.31 -14.73 -5.96
C SER A 54 7.16 -15.69 -6.14
N GLN A 55 6.62 -15.67 -7.35
CA GLN A 55 5.92 -16.80 -7.93
C GLN A 55 6.87 -18.02 -7.95
N THR A 56 6.27 -19.21 -7.91
CA THR A 56 6.88 -20.53 -8.09
C THR A 56 7.51 -21.16 -6.84
N ARG A 57 6.73 -22.04 -6.20
CA ARG A 57 7.13 -23.44 -6.01
C ARG A 57 5.89 -24.30 -5.76
N SER A 58 5.58 -25.16 -6.74
CA SER A 58 4.82 -26.37 -6.53
C SER A 58 5.43 -27.12 -5.35
N ALA A 59 4.68 -27.23 -4.25
CA ALA A 59 4.96 -28.13 -3.14
C ALA A 59 3.60 -28.75 -2.76
N PRO A 60 3.57 -30.03 -2.35
CA PRO A 60 2.39 -30.87 -2.43
C PRO A 60 1.21 -30.26 -1.68
N ASP A 61 0.04 -30.52 -2.24
CA ASP A 61 -1.32 -30.08 -1.87
C ASP A 61 -1.74 -30.58 -0.47
N VAL A 62 -0.92 -30.26 0.54
CA VAL A 62 -1.16 -30.58 1.93
C VAL A 62 -1.55 -29.28 2.63
N PRO A 63 -2.82 -29.13 3.06
CA PRO A 63 -3.26 -27.93 3.75
C PRO A 63 -2.41 -27.71 5.00
N SER A 64 -1.94 -26.47 5.19
CA SER A 64 -1.14 -26.10 6.35
C SER A 64 -1.91 -26.36 7.66
N ALA A 65 -1.18 -26.63 8.75
CA ALA A 65 -1.78 -26.92 10.06
C ALA A 65 -2.77 -25.84 10.55
N ALA A 66 -2.59 -24.59 10.12
CA ALA A 66 -3.51 -23.49 10.42
C ALA A 66 -4.87 -23.68 9.72
N VAL A 67 -4.88 -24.12 8.46
CA VAL A 67 -6.10 -24.39 7.70
C VAL A 67 -6.85 -25.57 8.30
N ILE A 68 -6.14 -26.64 8.69
CA ILE A 68 -6.75 -27.81 9.35
C ILE A 68 -7.44 -27.40 10.66
N LYS A 69 -6.79 -26.59 11.51
CA LYS A 69 -7.38 -26.08 12.76
C LYS A 69 -8.60 -25.20 12.52
N ALA A 70 -8.57 -24.36 11.48
CA ALA A 70 -9.72 -23.52 11.12
C ALA A 70 -10.91 -24.37 10.66
N ILE A 71 -10.67 -25.39 9.83
CA ILE A 71 -11.70 -26.34 9.38
C ILE A 71 -12.27 -27.13 10.56
N GLU A 72 -11.42 -27.63 11.47
CA GLU A 72 -11.87 -28.36 12.66
C GLU A 72 -12.79 -27.51 13.56
N LYS A 73 -12.44 -26.24 13.75
CA LYS A 73 -13.28 -25.29 14.50
C LYS A 73 -14.64 -25.10 13.82
N ALA A 74 -14.64 -24.88 12.50
CA ALA A 74 -15.86 -24.69 11.72
C ALA A 74 -16.78 -25.92 11.75
N VAL A 75 -16.22 -27.12 11.58
CA VAL A 75 -17.00 -28.39 11.59
C VAL A 75 -17.62 -28.65 12.96
N ARG A 76 -16.87 -28.42 14.05
CA ARG A 76 -17.38 -28.61 15.42
C ARG A 76 -18.58 -27.69 15.71
N GLN A 77 -18.48 -26.44 15.29
CA GLN A 77 -19.56 -25.46 15.42
C GLN A 77 -20.79 -25.88 14.59
N HIS A 78 -20.59 -26.40 13.39
CA HIS A 78 -21.70 -26.88 12.56
C HIS A 78 -22.42 -28.08 13.19
N ARG A 79 -21.69 -29.06 13.72
CA ARG A 79 -22.32 -30.23 14.39
C ARG A 79 -23.14 -29.85 15.61
N GLN A 80 -22.71 -28.84 16.37
CA GLN A 80 -23.48 -28.30 17.50
C GLN A 80 -24.77 -27.61 17.03
N SER A 81 -24.74 -26.93 15.87
CA SER A 81 -25.92 -26.28 15.31
C SER A 81 -26.89 -27.22 14.58
N SER A 82 -26.43 -28.38 14.11
CA SER A 82 -27.26 -29.34 13.35
C SER A 82 -27.94 -30.41 14.22
N GLN A 83 -27.69 -30.41 15.54
CA GLN A 83 -28.29 -31.34 16.50
C GLN A 83 -29.22 -30.59 17.49
N SER A 84 -29.97 -29.60 16.98
CA SER A 84 -31.04 -28.88 17.69
C SER A 84 -32.27 -28.80 16.81
#